data_AF-A0A1W9PKS5-F1
#
_entry.id   AF-A0A1W9PKS5-F1
#
_cell.length_a   1.000
_cell.length_b   1.000
_cell.length_c   1.000
_cell.angle_alpha   90.00
_cell.angle_beta   90.00
_cell.angle_gamma   90.00
#
_symmetry.space_group_name_H-M   'P 1'
#
loop_
_entity.id
_entity.type
_entity.pdbx_description
1 polymer ?
#
loop_
_entity_poly.entity_id
_entity_poly.type
_entity_poly.pdbx_seq_one_letter_code
_entity_poly.pdbx_strand_id
1 'polypeptide(L)'
;QLVKQIEVAEFKVEDGNNKAYIKLLSVDNKKSPITAKVEIDVMKGGAVSRKKITVRQGDDLFERSGGRDIYSGYIINDIYCAEGAEYIDFTSKPDIIELGQAIGGVDEDERKRLQIRKTIEEHLEKELRLTKQGIKVLSLFFIDKVANYRWYDENGNAQKGKYAHITATSPSTKKESSKIPVVRRRMTKIPTALL
;
A
#
# COMPACT_ATOMS: atom_id res chain seq x y z
N GLN A 1 9.76 32.06 -21.73
CA GLN A 1 9.27 32.02 -20.34
C GLN A 1 10.07 30.95 -19.61
N LEU A 2 10.83 31.31 -18.56
CA LEU A 2 11.64 30.36 -17.80
C LEU A 2 10.78 29.75 -16.69
N VAL A 3 10.61 28.43 -16.73
CA VAL A 3 9.92 27.67 -15.67
C VAL A 3 10.89 26.67 -15.06
N LYS A 4 10.67 26.31 -13.80
CA LYS A 4 11.49 25.30 -13.11
C LYS A 4 11.24 23.93 -13.75
N GLN A 5 12.31 23.17 -13.97
CA GLN A 5 12.23 21.82 -14.53
C GLN A 5 11.44 20.90 -13.59
N ILE A 6 10.55 20.08 -14.16
CA ILE A 6 9.76 19.10 -13.43
C ILE A 6 10.57 17.80 -13.32
N GLU A 7 10.77 17.31 -12.10
CA GLU A 7 11.28 15.96 -11.83
C GLU A 7 10.12 15.13 -11.30
N VAL A 8 9.77 14.05 -11.99
CA VAL A 8 8.73 13.11 -11.55
C VAL A 8 9.41 11.85 -11.03
N ALA A 9 9.27 11.56 -9.74
CA ALA A 9 9.63 10.28 -9.16
C ALA A 9 8.42 9.33 -9.27
N GLU A 10 8.48 8.40 -10.24
CA GLU A 10 7.45 7.37 -10.38
C GLU A 10 7.73 6.22 -9.41
N PHE A 11 6.91 6.05 -8.39
CA PHE A 11 6.94 4.86 -7.54
C PHE A 11 6.23 3.72 -8.25
N LYS A 12 6.94 3.01 -9.14
CA LYS A 12 6.49 1.70 -9.61
C LYS A 12 6.73 0.69 -8.50
N VAL A 13 5.65 0.31 -7.81
CA VAL A 13 5.65 -0.96 -7.10
C VAL A 13 5.47 -2.01 -8.18
N GLU A 14 6.59 -2.54 -8.68
CA GLU A 14 6.56 -3.83 -9.37
C GLU A 14 5.93 -4.85 -8.41
N ASP A 15 4.97 -5.65 -8.90
CA ASP A 15 4.31 -6.78 -8.22
C ASP A 15 3.00 -6.58 -7.41
N GLY A 16 2.26 -5.48 -7.60
CA GLY A 16 0.88 -5.42 -7.08
C GLY A 16 -0.12 -6.38 -7.77
N ASN A 17 0.16 -6.76 -9.03
CA ASN A 17 -0.75 -7.57 -9.85
C ASN A 17 -0.32 -9.05 -9.99
N ASN A 18 0.86 -9.41 -9.49
CA ASN A 18 1.43 -10.76 -9.64
C ASN A 18 1.24 -11.64 -8.38
N LYS A 19 0.52 -11.13 -7.38
CA LYS A 19 0.16 -11.83 -6.15
C LYS A 19 -1.34 -11.77 -5.93
N ALA A 20 -1.91 -12.82 -5.35
CA ALA A 20 -3.34 -12.89 -5.02
C ALA A 20 -3.67 -11.89 -3.91
N TYR A 21 -4.57 -10.94 -4.18
CA TYR A 21 -5.11 -10.07 -3.14
C TYR A 21 -6.16 -10.83 -2.31
N ILE A 22 -5.92 -11.01 -1.02
CA ILE A 22 -6.90 -11.61 -0.09
C ILE A 22 -6.86 -10.84 1.23
N LYS A 23 -8.00 -10.33 1.68
CA LYS A 23 -8.15 -9.66 2.98
C LYS A 23 -9.26 -10.31 3.81
N LEU A 24 -8.98 -10.72 5.04
CA LEU A 24 -9.99 -11.22 5.96
C LEU A 24 -10.73 -10.05 6.62
N LEU A 25 -12.05 -9.97 6.45
CA LEU A 25 -12.88 -8.88 6.97
C LEU A 25 -13.66 -9.25 8.22
N SER A 26 -14.16 -10.48 8.30
CA SER A 26 -14.91 -10.98 9.46
C SER A 26 -15.00 -12.50 9.40
N VAL A 27 -15.10 -13.15 10.56
CA VAL A 27 -15.50 -14.56 10.68
C VAL A 27 -16.86 -14.62 11.38
N ASP A 28 -17.67 -15.62 11.03
CA ASP A 28 -18.99 -15.86 11.60
C ASP A 28 -19.14 -17.34 11.96
N ASN A 29 -19.26 -17.61 13.25
CA ASN A 29 -19.48 -18.92 13.84
C ASN A 29 -20.91 -19.10 14.40
N LYS A 30 -21.81 -18.14 14.16
CA LYS A 30 -23.18 -18.18 14.69
C LYS A 30 -24.05 -19.25 14.02
N LYS A 31 -23.69 -19.66 12.82
CA LYS A 31 -24.39 -20.71 12.04
C LYS A 31 -23.37 -21.74 11.57
N SER A 32 -23.80 -23.01 11.52
CA SER A 32 -23.03 -24.07 10.88
C SER A 32 -23.36 -24.12 9.38
N PRO A 33 -22.35 -24.21 8.49
CA PRO A 33 -20.91 -24.21 8.76
C PRO A 33 -20.35 -22.80 9.04
N ILE A 34 -19.18 -22.74 9.71
CA ILE A 34 -18.43 -21.49 9.94
C ILE A 34 -18.13 -20.82 8.60
N THR A 35 -18.28 -19.49 8.56
CA THR A 35 -18.04 -18.71 7.34
C THR A 35 -17.10 -17.55 7.60
N ALA A 36 -16.37 -17.13 6.57
CA ALA A 36 -15.54 -15.93 6.59
C ALA A 36 -15.98 -14.98 5.47
N LYS A 37 -15.88 -13.68 5.72
CA LYS A 37 -16.01 -12.66 4.69
C LYS A 37 -14.63 -12.20 4.30
N VAL A 38 -14.28 -12.37 3.03
CA VAL A 38 -12.99 -11.96 2.47
C VAL A 38 -13.19 -10.94 1.35
N GLU A 39 -12.21 -10.06 1.17
CA GLU A 39 -12.10 -9.20 0.00
C GLU A 39 -11.04 -9.76 -0.94
N ILE A 40 -11.42 -9.95 -2.20
CA ILE A 40 -10.53 -10.46 -3.26
C ILE A 40 -10.69 -9.62 -4.53
N ASP A 41 -9.72 -9.72 -5.43
CA ASP A 41 -9.77 -9.15 -6.77
C ASP A 41 -10.48 -10.10 -7.74
N VAL A 42 -11.53 -9.62 -8.40
CA VAL A 42 -12.30 -10.37 -9.40
C VAL A 42 -12.19 -9.73 -10.77
N MET A 43 -12.26 -10.54 -11.83
CA MET A 43 -12.36 -10.03 -13.20
C MET A 43 -13.79 -9.64 -13.52
N LYS A 44 -14.02 -8.39 -13.92
CA LYS A 44 -15.31 -7.91 -14.41
C LYS A 44 -15.11 -7.09 -15.68
N GLY A 45 -15.59 -7.60 -16.82
CA GLY A 45 -15.53 -6.89 -18.10
C GLY A 45 -14.11 -6.55 -18.56
N GLY A 46 -13.11 -7.38 -18.24
CA GLY A 46 -11.71 -7.15 -18.59
C GLY A 46 -10.93 -6.27 -17.61
N ALA A 47 -11.57 -5.71 -16.58
CA ALA A 47 -10.92 -4.95 -15.52
C ALA A 47 -10.91 -5.70 -14.18
N VAL A 48 -9.91 -5.42 -13.36
CA VAL A 48 -9.80 -5.96 -11.99
C VAL A 48 -10.62 -5.08 -11.04
N SER A 49 -11.48 -5.69 -10.23
CA SER A 49 -12.28 -5.00 -9.22
C SER A 49 -12.24 -5.76 -7.90
N ARG A 50 -12.11 -5.04 -6.77
CA ARG A 50 -12.25 -5.64 -5.44
C ARG A 50 -13.70 -6.00 -5.16
N LYS A 51 -13.93 -7.21 -4.65
CA LYS A 51 -15.24 -7.71 -4.26
C LYS A 51 -15.17 -8.43 -2.93
N LYS A 52 -16.17 -8.17 -2.09
CA LYS A 52 -16.39 -8.87 -0.83
C LYS A 52 -17.20 -10.13 -1.10
N ILE A 53 -16.68 -11.27 -0.71
CA ILE A 53 -17.35 -12.57 -0.85
C ILE A 53 -17.39 -13.27 0.50
N THR A 54 -18.42 -14.08 0.72
CA THR A 54 -18.45 -15.02 1.84
C THR A 54 -17.90 -16.35 1.37
N VAL A 55 -17.00 -16.93 2.15
CA VAL A 55 -16.36 -18.22 1.88
C VAL A 55 -16.54 -19.15 3.06
N ARG A 56 -16.43 -20.44 2.77
CA ARG A 56 -16.51 -21.56 3.73
C ARG A 56 -15.29 -22.46 3.56
N GLN A 57 -15.09 -23.35 4.52
CA GLN A 57 -14.12 -24.43 4.39
C GLN A 57 -14.35 -25.21 3.08
N GLY A 58 -13.28 -25.42 2.32
CA GLY A 58 -13.28 -26.09 1.02
C GLY A 58 -13.57 -25.19 -0.20
N ASP A 59 -13.92 -23.91 -0.01
CA ASP A 59 -14.13 -23.00 -1.14
C ASP A 59 -12.80 -22.68 -1.86
N ASP A 60 -12.80 -22.75 -3.19
CA ASP A 60 -11.67 -22.39 -4.04
C ASP A 60 -11.75 -20.93 -4.51
N LEU A 61 -10.80 -20.09 -4.09
CA LEU A 61 -10.76 -18.69 -4.49
C LEU A 61 -10.52 -18.49 -5.99
N PHE A 62 -9.94 -19.45 -6.70
CA PHE A 62 -9.84 -19.41 -8.16
C PHE A 62 -11.21 -19.31 -8.81
N GLU A 63 -12.13 -20.21 -8.44
CA GLU A 63 -13.50 -20.18 -8.96
C GLU A 63 -14.25 -18.92 -8.51
N ARG A 64 -14.08 -18.54 -7.23
CA ARG A 64 -14.76 -17.36 -6.65
C ARG A 64 -14.28 -16.04 -7.25
N SER A 65 -13.07 -16.01 -7.79
CA SER A 65 -12.49 -14.83 -8.47
C SER A 65 -12.94 -14.65 -9.93
N GLY A 66 -13.62 -15.65 -10.49
CA GLY A 66 -13.96 -15.71 -11.91
C GLY A 66 -12.84 -16.27 -12.80
N GLY A 67 -12.00 -17.16 -12.26
CA GLY A 67 -10.96 -17.88 -13.00
C GLY A 67 -9.64 -17.12 -13.15
N ARG A 68 -9.23 -16.35 -12.14
CA ARG A 68 -7.92 -15.69 -12.15
C ARG A 68 -6.85 -16.66 -11.65
N ASP A 69 -5.91 -17.04 -12.52
CA ASP A 69 -4.84 -18.01 -12.22
C ASP A 69 -4.01 -17.69 -10.97
N ILE A 70 -3.87 -16.42 -10.62
CA ILE A 70 -3.15 -16.00 -9.40
C ILE A 70 -3.75 -16.57 -8.10
N TYR A 71 -5.05 -16.93 -8.11
CA TYR A 71 -5.73 -17.57 -6.98
C TYR A 71 -5.61 -19.10 -7.00
N SER A 72 -4.91 -19.70 -7.96
CA SER A 72 -4.72 -21.15 -8.02
C SER A 72 -4.01 -21.69 -6.77
N GLY A 73 -4.63 -22.70 -6.15
CA GLY A 73 -4.19 -23.31 -4.90
C GLY A 73 -4.64 -22.58 -3.63
N TYR A 74 -5.37 -21.47 -3.72
CA TYR A 74 -5.99 -20.83 -2.56
C TYR A 74 -7.37 -21.45 -2.27
N ILE A 75 -7.34 -22.68 -1.75
CA ILE A 75 -8.51 -23.40 -1.24
C ILE A 75 -8.56 -23.20 0.27
N ILE A 76 -9.69 -22.74 0.80
CA ILE A 76 -9.84 -22.50 2.25
C ILE A 76 -9.72 -23.82 3.01
N ASN A 77 -8.70 -23.94 3.86
CA ASN A 77 -8.48 -25.14 4.66
C ASN A 77 -9.26 -25.08 5.98
N ASP A 78 -9.14 -24.00 6.74
CA ASP A 78 -9.84 -23.78 7.99
C ASP A 78 -10.17 -22.29 8.20
N ILE A 79 -11.21 -22.06 9.01
CA ILE A 79 -11.64 -20.72 9.42
C ILE A 79 -11.68 -20.72 10.95
N TYR A 80 -10.61 -20.21 11.56
CA TYR A 80 -10.49 -20.15 13.00
C TYR A 80 -11.18 -18.90 13.55
N CYS A 81 -12.04 -19.08 14.56
CA CYS A 81 -12.94 -18.05 15.04
C CYS A 81 -12.83 -17.77 16.55
N ALA A 82 -11.70 -18.12 17.18
CA ALA A 82 -11.49 -17.75 18.58
C ALA A 82 -11.28 -16.24 18.70
N GLU A 83 -11.97 -15.62 19.66
CA GLU A 83 -11.95 -14.17 19.88
C GLU A 83 -10.51 -13.67 20.08
N GLY A 84 -10.06 -12.76 19.21
CA GLY A 84 -8.71 -12.18 19.25
C GLY A 84 -7.61 -13.02 18.60
N ALA A 85 -7.95 -14.16 18.00
CA ALA A 85 -7.04 -15.02 17.26
C ALA A 85 -7.62 -15.48 15.92
N GLU A 86 -8.58 -14.76 15.35
CA GLU A 86 -9.31 -15.16 14.15
C GLU A 86 -8.41 -15.14 12.90
N TYR A 87 -8.40 -16.24 12.14
CA TYR A 87 -7.62 -16.35 10.91
C TYR A 87 -8.28 -17.29 9.88
N ILE A 88 -7.79 -17.21 8.65
CA ILE A 88 -8.00 -18.21 7.60
C ILE A 88 -6.66 -18.74 7.10
N ASP A 89 -6.62 -20.02 6.75
CA ASP A 89 -5.48 -20.68 6.11
C ASP A 89 -5.92 -21.42 4.84
N PHE A 90 -4.94 -21.97 4.11
CA PHE A 90 -5.16 -22.57 2.80
C PHE A 90 -4.53 -23.95 2.68
N THR A 91 -5.15 -24.83 1.89
CA THR A 91 -4.68 -26.22 1.75
C THR A 91 -3.37 -26.31 0.98
N SER A 92 -3.17 -25.47 -0.05
CA SER A 92 -2.02 -25.56 -0.96
C SER A 92 -1.10 -24.32 -0.89
N LYS A 93 -1.30 -23.45 0.11
CA LYS A 93 -0.47 -22.26 0.34
C LYS A 93 -0.14 -22.16 1.83
N PRO A 94 1.09 -21.76 2.18
CA PRO A 94 1.49 -21.58 3.58
C PRO A 94 0.96 -20.28 4.21
N ASP A 95 0.24 -19.45 3.43
CA ASP A 95 -0.26 -18.16 3.89
C ASP A 95 -1.33 -18.34 4.99
N ILE A 96 -1.22 -17.55 6.06
CA ILE A 96 -2.24 -17.41 7.11
C ILE A 96 -2.65 -15.94 7.14
N ILE A 97 -3.96 -15.67 7.12
CA ILE A 97 -4.49 -14.31 7.08
C ILE A 97 -5.34 -14.06 8.32
N GLU A 98 -4.82 -13.24 9.22
CA GLU A 98 -5.53 -12.81 10.42
C GLU A 98 -6.63 -11.78 10.11
N LEU A 99 -7.57 -11.63 11.04
CA LEU A 99 -8.66 -10.68 10.92
C LEU A 99 -8.15 -9.25 10.71
N GLY A 100 -8.60 -8.62 9.62
CA GLY A 100 -8.20 -7.27 9.22
C GLY A 100 -6.92 -7.20 8.40
N GLN A 101 -6.12 -8.27 8.34
CA GLN A 101 -4.91 -8.34 7.52
C GLN A 101 -5.20 -8.71 6.07
N ALA A 102 -4.25 -8.41 5.19
CA ALA A 102 -4.33 -8.73 3.77
C ALA A 102 -2.99 -9.19 3.19
N ILE A 103 -3.03 -10.09 2.21
CA ILE A 103 -1.90 -10.48 1.38
C ILE A 103 -2.10 -10.01 -0.07
N GLY A 104 -1.00 -9.88 -0.82
CA GLY A 104 -1.00 -9.58 -2.27
C GLY A 104 -1.66 -8.26 -2.67
N GLY A 105 -2.02 -7.42 -1.71
CA GLY A 105 -2.44 -6.05 -1.94
C GLY A 105 -1.25 -5.14 -1.74
N VAL A 106 -1.13 -4.12 -2.59
CA VAL A 106 -0.45 -2.91 -2.16
C VAL A 106 -1.37 -2.30 -1.10
N ASP A 107 -0.98 -2.35 0.16
CA ASP A 107 -1.65 -1.54 1.17
C ASP A 107 -1.49 -0.08 0.72
N GLU A 108 -2.59 0.55 0.32
CA GLU A 108 -2.59 1.93 -0.14
C GLU A 108 -2.03 2.86 0.93
N ASP A 109 -2.23 2.52 2.21
CA ASP A 109 -1.64 3.27 3.31
C ASP A 109 -0.14 3.00 3.44
N GLU A 110 0.34 1.79 3.18
CA GLU A 110 1.77 1.48 3.09
C GLU A 110 2.45 2.18 1.91
N ARG A 111 1.81 2.21 0.74
CA ARG A 111 2.32 2.94 -0.44
C ARG A 111 2.41 4.43 -0.16
N LYS A 112 1.36 5.03 0.40
CA LYS A 112 1.35 6.45 0.80
C LYS A 112 2.40 6.71 1.87
N ARG A 113 2.57 5.80 2.83
CA ARG A 113 3.63 5.89 3.85
C ARG A 113 5.02 5.85 3.22
N LEU A 114 5.27 5.00 2.23
CA LEU A 114 6.54 4.93 1.51
C LEU A 114 6.79 6.20 0.70
N GLN A 115 5.79 6.68 -0.03
CA GLN A 115 5.85 7.94 -0.77
C GLN A 115 6.18 9.13 0.16
N ILE A 116 5.50 9.22 1.30
CA ILE A 116 5.76 10.27 2.30
C ILE A 116 7.20 10.20 2.80
N ARG A 117 7.67 9.00 3.20
CA ARG A 117 9.05 8.81 3.69
C ARG A 117 10.10 9.22 2.67
N LYS A 118 9.94 8.77 1.42
CA LYS A 118 10.92 9.07 0.38
C LYS A 118 10.90 10.55 0.00
N THR A 119 9.73 11.18 -0.02
CA THR A 119 9.60 12.62 -0.26
C THR A 119 10.27 13.44 0.86
N ILE A 120 10.16 13.01 2.12
CA ILE A 120 10.86 13.65 3.25
C ILE A 120 12.37 13.52 3.09
N GLU A 121 12.87 12.32 2.75
CA GLU A 121 14.29 12.08 2.54
C GLU A 121 14.86 12.98 1.42
N GLU A 122 14.18 13.03 0.27
CA GLU A 122 14.58 13.89 -0.84
C GLU A 122 14.47 15.38 -0.53
N HIS A 123 13.45 15.78 0.25
CA HIS A 123 13.30 17.15 0.72
C HIS A 123 14.50 17.58 1.55
N LEU A 124 14.89 16.77 2.54
CA LEU A 124 16.01 17.05 3.44
C LEU A 124 17.35 17.03 2.69
N GLU A 125 17.54 16.11 1.73
CA GLU A 125 18.74 16.09 0.89
C GLU A 125 18.83 17.35 0.02
N LYS A 126 17.72 17.78 -0.59
CA LYS A 126 17.64 19.01 -1.39
C LYS A 126 17.87 20.25 -0.52
N GLU A 127 17.30 20.29 0.69
CA GLU A 127 17.49 21.39 1.64
C GLU A 127 18.96 21.52 2.04
N LEU A 128 19.62 20.42 2.44
CA LEU A 128 21.04 20.43 2.82
C LEU A 128 21.94 21.02 1.72
N ARG A 129 21.61 20.76 0.45
CA ARG A 129 22.36 21.27 -0.71
C ARG A 129 22.04 22.73 -1.03
N LEU A 130 20.78 23.14 -0.94
CA LEU A 130 20.28 24.43 -1.44
C LEU A 130 20.24 25.53 -0.37
N THR A 131 20.25 25.18 0.91
CA THR A 131 20.31 26.16 2.02
C THR A 131 21.58 27.02 1.94
N LYS A 132 22.70 26.43 1.48
CA LYS A 132 23.96 27.17 1.25
C LYS A 132 23.84 28.26 0.17
N GLN A 133 22.81 28.18 -0.68
CA GLN A 133 22.51 29.14 -1.74
C GLN A 133 21.36 30.09 -1.35
N GLY A 134 20.88 30.03 -0.09
CA GLY A 134 19.75 30.83 0.39
C GLY A 134 18.39 30.41 -0.18
N ILE A 135 18.30 29.22 -0.78
CA ILE A 135 17.07 28.73 -1.44
C ILE A 135 16.33 27.79 -0.50
N LYS A 136 15.09 28.16 -0.14
CA LYS A 136 14.19 27.33 0.68
C LYS A 136 13.52 26.25 -0.17
N VAL A 137 13.52 25.01 0.33
CA VAL A 137 12.86 23.86 -0.30
C VAL A 137 11.48 23.67 0.33
N LEU A 138 10.48 23.32 -0.49
CA LEU A 138 9.10 23.02 -0.06
C LEU A 138 8.66 21.70 -0.70
N SER A 139 7.96 20.86 0.07
CA SER A 139 7.30 19.64 -0.41
C SER A 139 5.80 19.74 -0.14
N LEU A 140 4.99 19.33 -1.12
CA LEU A 140 3.53 19.34 -1.04
C LEU A 140 3.01 17.90 -1.09
N PHE A 141 2.11 17.55 -0.19
CA PHE A 141 1.43 16.27 -0.17
C PHE A 141 -0.06 16.48 -0.49
N PHE A 142 -0.58 15.72 -1.45
CA PHE A 142 -2.01 15.63 -1.69
C PHE A 142 -2.56 14.43 -0.94
N ILE A 143 -3.57 14.64 -0.10
CA ILE A 143 -4.22 13.61 0.70
C ILE A 143 -5.71 13.54 0.38
N ASP A 144 -6.29 12.35 0.51
CA ASP A 144 -7.70 12.12 0.11
C ASP A 144 -8.70 12.94 0.94
N LYS A 145 -8.41 13.14 2.23
CA LYS A 145 -9.28 13.87 3.18
C LYS A 145 -8.43 14.59 4.22
N VAL A 146 -8.84 15.81 4.59
CA VAL A 146 -8.19 16.61 5.64
C VAL A 146 -8.15 15.85 6.98
N ALA A 147 -9.23 15.12 7.30
CA ALA A 147 -9.34 14.27 8.49
C ALA A 147 -8.20 13.24 8.63
N ASN A 148 -7.64 12.76 7.51
CA ASN A 148 -6.53 11.80 7.53
C ASN A 148 -5.20 12.42 8.02
N TYR A 149 -5.11 13.75 8.08
CA TYR A 149 -3.99 14.47 8.66
C TYR A 149 -4.34 15.09 10.01
N ARG A 150 -5.51 15.73 10.11
CA ARG A 150 -6.01 16.35 11.35
C ARG A 150 -7.53 16.28 11.40
N TRP A 151 -8.07 15.85 12.53
CA TRP A 151 -9.51 15.86 12.80
C TRP A 151 -9.76 16.52 14.16
N TYR A 152 -11.01 16.87 14.45
CA TYR A 152 -11.41 17.50 15.70
C TYR A 152 -12.37 16.58 16.45
N ASP A 153 -12.15 16.38 17.74
CA ASP A 153 -13.08 15.65 18.60
C ASP A 153 -14.31 16.50 18.96
N GLU A 154 -15.27 15.92 19.69
CA GLU A 154 -16.52 16.58 20.09
C GLU A 154 -16.28 17.84 20.95
N ASN A 155 -15.10 17.95 21.57
CA ASN A 155 -14.69 19.09 22.37
C ASN A 155 -13.89 20.14 21.55
N GLY A 156 -13.77 19.94 20.24
CA GLY A 156 -13.03 20.84 19.34
C GLY A 156 -11.51 20.73 19.44
N ASN A 157 -10.96 19.72 20.11
CA ASN A 157 -9.51 19.53 20.20
C ASN A 157 -8.96 18.87 18.94
N ALA A 158 -7.81 19.36 18.48
CA ALA A 158 -7.14 18.85 17.30
C ALA A 158 -6.43 17.52 17.57
N GLN A 159 -6.88 16.48 16.88
CA GLN A 159 -6.29 15.15 16.92
C GLN A 159 -5.50 14.87 15.64
N LYS A 160 -4.41 14.11 15.78
CA LYS A 160 -3.59 13.68 14.64
C LYS A 160 -4.33 12.59 13.87
N GLY A 161 -4.41 12.75 12.56
CA GLY A 161 -4.84 11.70 11.65
C GLY A 161 -3.68 10.76 11.30
N LYS A 162 -4.00 9.67 10.59
CA LYS A 162 -3.04 8.61 10.21
C LYS A 162 -1.74 9.13 9.56
N TYR A 163 -1.81 10.14 8.69
CA TYR A 163 -0.63 10.67 8.01
C TYR A 163 0.21 11.60 8.88
N ALA A 164 -0.40 12.32 9.83
CA ALA A 164 0.35 13.19 10.75
C ALA A 164 1.28 12.40 11.67
N HIS A 165 0.89 11.17 12.05
CA HIS A 165 1.79 10.26 12.77
C HIS A 165 2.99 9.85 11.91
N ILE A 166 2.80 9.54 10.63
CA ILE A 166 3.89 9.13 9.72
C ILE A 166 4.90 10.26 9.51
N THR A 167 4.42 11.49 9.30
CA THR A 167 5.29 12.67 9.13
C THR A 167 6.01 13.05 10.43
N ALA A 168 5.38 12.87 11.59
CA ALA A 168 5.97 13.23 12.88
C ALA A 168 6.92 12.16 13.44
N THR A 169 6.66 10.88 13.18
CA THR A 169 7.49 9.74 13.64
C THR A 169 8.74 9.54 12.79
N SER A 170 8.89 10.26 11.67
CA SER A 170 10.12 10.25 10.87
C SER A 170 11.10 11.34 11.34
N PRO A 171 11.84 11.13 12.45
CA PRO A 171 13.18 11.70 12.54
C PRO A 171 14.22 10.75 13.16
N SER A 172 15.48 10.86 12.72
CA SER A 172 16.73 10.47 13.41
C SER A 172 17.26 9.01 13.45
N THR A 173 16.63 7.99 12.88
CA THR A 173 17.19 6.61 12.90
C THR A 173 17.51 6.08 11.51
N LYS A 174 18.81 6.10 11.17
CA LYS A 174 19.58 5.21 10.25
C LYS A 174 20.79 5.95 9.65
N LYS A 175 21.79 6.24 10.50
CA LYS A 175 23.17 5.88 10.15
C LYS A 175 23.20 4.33 10.17
N GLU A 176 23.90 3.72 9.23
CA GLU A 176 23.98 2.26 9.01
C GLU A 176 22.67 1.56 8.57
N SER A 177 22.51 1.32 7.27
CA SER A 177 22.49 -0.06 6.70
C SER A 177 21.99 -0.11 5.25
N SER A 178 22.84 -0.73 4.42
CA SER A 178 22.59 -1.44 3.15
C SER A 178 21.99 -0.69 1.96
N LYS A 179 22.92 -0.25 1.10
CA LYS A 179 22.90 -0.26 -0.37
C LYS A 179 21.65 -0.89 -1.03
N ILE A 180 20.77 -0.03 -1.55
CA ILE A 180 19.87 -0.36 -2.66
C ILE A 180 20.42 0.41 -3.88
N PRO A 181 20.73 -0.24 -5.01
CA PRO A 181 21.27 0.45 -6.17
C PRO A 181 20.17 1.29 -6.83
N VAL A 182 20.27 2.61 -6.69
CA VAL A 182 19.46 3.55 -7.47
C VAL A 182 20.06 3.65 -8.87
N VAL A 183 19.42 3.03 -9.85
CA VAL A 183 19.79 3.18 -11.27
C VAL A 183 19.31 4.56 -11.76
N ARG A 184 20.17 5.57 -11.65
CA ARG A 184 19.94 6.88 -12.29
C ARG A 184 20.34 6.80 -13.77
N ARG A 185 19.37 6.65 -14.68
CA ARG A 185 19.61 6.92 -16.12
C ARG A 185 19.86 8.42 -16.31
N ARG A 186 21.09 8.80 -16.66
CA ARG A 186 21.38 10.12 -17.22
C ARG A 186 20.79 10.16 -18.63
N MET A 187 19.77 10.97 -18.87
CA MET A 187 19.45 11.40 -20.24
C MET A 187 20.56 12.35 -20.68
N THR A 188 21.40 11.88 -21.60
CA THR A 188 22.39 12.69 -22.31
C THR A 188 21.69 13.70 -23.19
N LYS A 189 22.23 14.92 -23.19
CA LYS A 189 21.82 16.08 -24.00
C LYS A 189 21.63 15.70 -25.47
N ILE A 190 20.52 16.15 -26.05
CA ILE A 190 20.30 16.14 -27.51
C ILE A 190 21.30 17.14 -28.12
N PRO A 191 22.10 16.76 -29.12
CA PRO A 191 22.99 17.70 -29.80
C PRO A 191 22.19 18.58 -30.75
N THR A 192 22.33 19.90 -30.57
CA THR A 192 21.93 20.90 -31.55
C THR A 192 22.87 20.79 -32.76
N ALA A 193 22.36 20.31 -33.90
CA ALA A 193 23.05 20.39 -35.19
C ALA A 193 22.36 21.45 -36.06
N LEU A 194 23.20 22.19 -36.78
CA LEU A 194 22.90 23.36 -37.61
C LEU A 194 21.77 23.12 -38.62
N LEU A 195 20.91 24.15 -38.76
CA LEU A 195 20.63 24.87 -40.02
C LEU A 195 19.97 26.21 -39.68
#